data_AF-A0A679HUG7-F1
#
_entry.id   AF-A0A679HUG7-F1
#
_cell.length_a   1.000
_cell.length_b   1.000
_cell.length_c   1.000
_cell.angle_alpha   90.00
_cell.angle_beta   90.00
_cell.angle_gamma   90.00
#
_symmetry.space_group_name_H-M   'P 1'
#
loop_
_entity.id
_entity.type
_entity.pdbx_description
1 polymer ?
#
loop_
_entity_poly.entity_id
_entity_poly.type
_entity_poly.pdbx_seq_one_letter_code
_entity_poly.pdbx_strand_id
1 'polypeptide(L)'
;MRAIPGWDHPGRRLRPSLHLSAALLFSTATGCSFLIPSTNHTTASERHCTPATPVSFSRAQEYDSAAPPEVETDIPLSPRALEVASVMDVMPILSSMSKLQSAGETRSIAYLELRQALTDRLLLTMFEVSSAVAEIVCERDRADQVADRMEEIDAAMVRKLTLVSIVVGGVAAAVSGGIGLAGGASTASDAAALAGGVLASVFGGTALFATSKQEFHHERNLLKEVWDNPQQSAVISPAVWRYLQARHKEPETTARGEVVNAWQQQGRLGEQGSSVQSQRIPLFFGPGGVYTATDLRARASMLETLEAQIQLLTEELELFLREIMQLRYEEALQGQRPSLNRGSAAIK
;
A
#
# COMPACT_ATOMS: atom_id res chain seq x y z
N MET A 1 76.50 -81.84 10.91
CA MET A 1 76.22 -82.07 12.34
C MET A 1 76.13 -80.71 13.05
N ARG A 2 75.00 -80.44 13.72
CA ARG A 2 74.67 -79.37 14.71
C ARG A 2 74.72 -77.90 14.22
N ALA A 3 73.60 -77.17 14.07
CA ALA A 3 72.61 -76.61 15.03
C ALA A 3 73.10 -75.32 15.75
N ILE A 4 72.63 -74.10 15.35
CA ILE A 4 71.59 -73.18 15.95
C ILE A 4 72.11 -72.42 17.21
N PRO A 5 71.72 -71.16 17.61
CA PRO A 5 70.62 -70.22 17.23
C PRO A 5 71.08 -68.75 16.96
N GLY A 6 70.27 -67.72 16.65
CA GLY A 6 68.81 -67.54 16.57
C GLY A 6 68.43 -66.05 16.40
N TRP A 7 67.15 -65.77 16.64
CA TRP A 7 66.44 -64.50 16.88
C TRP A 7 65.39 -64.05 15.83
N ASP A 8 64.19 -63.83 16.39
CA ASP A 8 62.86 -63.72 15.81
C ASP A 8 62.46 -62.32 15.33
N HIS A 9 61.59 -62.28 14.32
CA HIS A 9 60.57 -61.24 14.14
C HIS A 9 59.27 -61.86 13.60
N PRO A 10 58.13 -61.76 14.31
CA PRO A 10 56.81 -61.85 13.70
C PRO A 10 56.27 -60.41 13.51
N GLY A 11 55.50 -60.03 12.51
CA GLY A 11 54.62 -60.79 11.63
C GLY A 11 53.48 -59.83 11.31
N ARG A 12 53.43 -59.35 10.07
CA ARG A 12 52.40 -58.45 9.53
C ARG A 12 51.00 -59.02 9.75
N ARG A 13 50.07 -58.20 10.27
CA ARG A 13 48.63 -58.40 10.03
C ARG A 13 48.07 -57.20 9.29
N LEU A 14 47.51 -57.50 8.12
CA LEU A 14 46.73 -56.59 7.30
C LEU A 14 45.50 -56.12 8.09
N ARG A 15 45.28 -54.80 8.11
CA ARG A 15 43.99 -54.20 8.47
C ARG A 15 43.19 -53.99 7.18
N PRO A 16 41.92 -54.42 7.10
CA PRO A 16 41.08 -54.04 5.99
C PRO A 16 40.62 -52.59 6.16
N SER A 17 40.79 -51.83 5.08
CA SER A 17 40.25 -50.50 4.84
C SER A 17 38.72 -50.55 4.78
N LEU A 18 38.05 -49.96 5.79
CA LEU A 18 36.66 -49.56 5.67
C LEU A 18 36.62 -48.12 5.14
N HIS A 19 36.55 -48.00 3.82
CA HIS A 19 36.06 -46.80 3.15
C HIS A 19 34.55 -46.74 3.37
N LEU A 20 34.09 -45.91 4.31
CA LEU A 20 32.70 -45.48 4.36
C LEU A 20 32.58 -44.24 3.46
N SER A 21 32.32 -44.48 2.19
CA SER A 21 31.75 -43.48 1.27
C SER A 21 30.26 -43.76 1.16
N ALA A 22 29.43 -42.87 1.71
CA ALA A 22 28.01 -42.64 1.36
C ALA A 22 27.42 -41.71 2.44
N ALA A 23 26.73 -40.62 2.16
CA ALA A 23 26.39 -39.97 0.91
C ALA A 23 26.07 -38.51 1.27
N LEU A 24 26.40 -37.59 0.36
CA LEU A 24 25.91 -36.23 0.40
C LEU A 24 24.37 -36.23 0.49
N LEU A 25 23.83 -35.75 1.60
CA LEU A 25 22.46 -35.24 1.68
C LEU A 25 22.51 -33.71 1.64
N PHE A 26 23.06 -33.17 0.54
CA PHE A 26 22.67 -31.84 0.08
C PHE A 26 21.38 -32.01 -0.73
N SER A 27 20.28 -32.32 -0.03
CA SER A 27 18.95 -32.17 -0.61
C SER A 27 18.59 -30.70 -0.56
N THR A 28 18.43 -30.13 -1.74
CA THR A 28 17.86 -28.82 -2.01
C THR A 28 16.66 -28.56 -1.10
N ALA A 29 16.80 -27.59 -0.21
CA ALA A 29 15.67 -26.99 0.51
C ALA A 29 14.83 -26.16 -0.48
N THR A 30 14.15 -26.84 -1.40
CA THR A 30 12.99 -26.26 -2.08
C THR A 30 11.93 -26.10 -1.01
N GLY A 31 11.77 -24.88 -0.50
CA GLY A 31 10.75 -24.53 0.48
C GLY A 31 9.39 -25.01 -0.01
N CYS A 32 8.66 -25.74 0.84
CA CYS A 32 7.30 -26.18 0.55
C CYS A 32 6.37 -24.96 0.56
N SER A 33 6.28 -24.24 -0.57
CA SER A 33 5.17 -23.32 -0.81
C SER A 33 3.96 -24.15 -1.22
N PHE A 34 2.97 -24.26 -0.34
CA PHE A 34 1.67 -24.81 -0.73
C PHE A 34 0.83 -23.68 -1.32
N LEU A 35 0.46 -23.80 -2.59
CA LEU A 35 -0.63 -23.00 -3.15
C LEU A 35 -1.90 -23.48 -2.47
N ILE A 36 -2.54 -22.59 -1.71
CA ILE A 36 -3.83 -22.91 -1.13
C ILE A 36 -4.82 -22.94 -2.30
N PRO A 37 -5.53 -24.05 -2.53
CA PRO A 37 -6.58 -24.07 -3.54
C PRO A 37 -7.59 -22.99 -3.17
N SER A 38 -7.90 -22.11 -4.13
CA SER A 38 -8.89 -21.06 -3.95
C SER A 38 -10.15 -21.73 -3.38
N THR A 39 -10.52 -21.37 -2.15
CA THR A 39 -11.71 -21.96 -1.55
C THR A 39 -12.87 -21.50 -2.42
N ASN A 40 -13.64 -22.45 -2.98
CA ASN A 40 -14.90 -22.18 -3.68
C ASN A 40 -15.96 -21.50 -2.79
N HIS A 41 -15.61 -21.14 -1.55
CA HIS A 41 -16.13 -19.94 -0.92
C HIS A 41 -15.57 -18.71 -1.65
N THR A 42 -15.92 -18.56 -2.93
CA THR A 42 -16.33 -17.27 -3.45
C THR A 42 -17.39 -16.77 -2.48
N THR A 43 -16.95 -16.05 -1.44
CA THR A 43 -17.84 -15.12 -0.80
C THR A 43 -18.25 -14.22 -1.95
N ALA A 44 -19.54 -14.16 -2.23
CA ALA A 44 -20.11 -13.21 -3.17
C ALA A 44 -19.73 -11.74 -2.86
N SER A 45 -18.97 -11.52 -1.77
CA SER A 45 -18.35 -10.30 -1.27
C SER A 45 -16.99 -9.95 -1.91
N GLU A 46 -16.36 -10.79 -2.74
CA GLU A 46 -15.18 -10.39 -3.54
C GLU A 46 -15.53 -9.40 -4.68
N ARG A 47 -16.81 -9.06 -4.79
CA ARG A 47 -17.39 -8.29 -5.88
C ARG A 47 -17.60 -6.82 -5.46
N HIS A 48 -16.72 -6.00 -6.04
CA HIS A 48 -16.90 -4.59 -6.39
C HIS A 48 -16.57 -3.56 -5.29
N CYS A 49 -15.28 -3.35 -5.05
CA CYS A 49 -14.80 -2.02 -4.65
C CYS A 49 -14.89 -0.99 -5.79
N THR A 50 -15.28 -1.43 -6.99
CA THR A 50 -15.59 -0.56 -8.11
C THR A 50 -16.93 0.17 -7.87
N PRO A 51 -16.99 1.49 -8.15
CA PRO A 51 -18.25 2.23 -8.19
C PRO A 51 -19.28 1.53 -9.09
N ALA A 52 -20.55 1.54 -8.67
CA ALA A 52 -21.64 0.88 -9.37
C ALA A 52 -21.84 1.35 -10.82
N THR A 53 -21.35 2.54 -11.16
CA THR A 53 -21.31 3.09 -12.51
C THR A 53 -19.90 3.60 -12.81
N PRO A 54 -19.22 3.07 -13.85
CA PRO A 54 -17.94 3.63 -14.28
C PRO A 54 -18.20 5.04 -14.80
N VAL A 55 -17.68 6.04 -14.07
CA VAL A 55 -17.76 7.43 -14.49
C VAL A 55 -16.69 7.60 -15.57
N SER A 56 -17.11 7.71 -16.83
CA SER A 56 -16.23 8.20 -17.88
C SER A 56 -16.09 9.70 -17.67
N PHE A 57 -14.98 10.11 -17.09
CA PHE A 57 -14.60 11.51 -17.05
C PHE A 57 -14.30 11.91 -18.50
N SER A 58 -15.29 12.50 -19.18
CA SER A 58 -15.09 13.05 -20.52
C SER A 58 -13.89 13.98 -20.47
N ARG A 59 -12.88 13.68 -21.31
CA ARG A 59 -11.62 14.40 -21.52
C ARG A 59 -11.65 15.76 -20.83
N ALA A 60 -11.22 15.79 -19.57
CA ALA A 60 -11.01 17.04 -18.87
C ALA A 60 -10.10 17.87 -19.79
N GLN A 61 -10.49 19.13 -20.03
CA GLN A 61 -9.65 20.09 -20.73
C GLN A 61 -8.21 19.90 -20.28
N GLU A 62 -7.32 19.80 -21.26
CA GLU A 62 -5.89 19.63 -21.10
C GLU A 62 -5.40 20.59 -20.01
N TYR A 63 -5.18 20.07 -18.81
CA TYR A 63 -4.62 20.83 -17.71
C TYR A 63 -3.13 20.90 -18.00
N ASP A 64 -2.74 21.98 -18.68
CA ASP A 64 -1.33 22.30 -18.82
C ASP A 64 -0.78 22.45 -17.40
N SER A 65 0.15 21.56 -17.02
CA SER A 65 0.82 21.58 -15.72
C SER A 65 1.78 22.77 -15.58
N ALA A 66 1.79 23.67 -16.56
CA ALA A 66 2.29 25.02 -16.40
C ALA A 66 1.62 25.68 -15.20
N ALA A 67 2.38 26.53 -14.50
CA ALA A 67 1.92 27.31 -13.35
C ALA A 67 0.47 27.78 -13.54
N PRO A 68 -0.37 27.78 -12.47
CA PRO A 68 -1.76 28.21 -12.58
C PRO A 68 -1.78 29.49 -13.40
N PRO A 69 -2.58 29.56 -14.49
CA PRO A 69 -2.63 30.77 -15.29
C PRO A 69 -2.79 31.92 -14.30
N GLU A 70 -2.01 33.00 -14.46
CA GLU A 70 -2.18 34.24 -13.72
C GLU A 70 -3.56 34.80 -14.10
N VAL A 71 -4.60 34.16 -13.58
CA VAL A 71 -5.96 34.63 -13.63
C VAL A 71 -5.97 35.66 -12.53
N GLU A 72 -5.79 36.92 -12.90
CA GLU A 72 -6.06 38.06 -12.03
C GLU A 72 -7.49 37.91 -11.51
N THR A 73 -7.60 37.54 -10.24
CA THR A 73 -8.82 37.64 -9.45
C THR A 73 -8.54 38.67 -8.38
N ASP A 74 -9.31 39.75 -8.34
CA ASP A 74 -9.25 40.75 -7.26
C ASP A 74 -9.92 40.24 -5.96
N ILE A 75 -10.33 38.97 -5.93
CA ILE A 75 -10.91 38.35 -4.74
C ILE A 75 -9.76 38.06 -3.77
N PRO A 76 -9.78 38.61 -2.54
CA PRO A 76 -8.67 38.48 -1.60
C PRO A 76 -8.71 37.12 -0.89
N LEU A 77 -8.38 36.07 -1.64
CA LEU A 77 -8.19 34.70 -1.16
C LEU A 77 -6.73 34.47 -0.79
N SER A 78 -6.48 33.57 0.16
CA SER A 78 -5.14 33.09 0.47
C SER A 78 -4.54 32.32 -0.71
N PRO A 79 -3.21 32.23 -0.83
CA PRO A 79 -2.56 31.42 -1.86
C PRO A 79 -3.05 29.97 -1.87
N ARG A 80 -3.27 29.40 -0.68
CA ARG A 80 -3.77 28.03 -0.52
C ARG A 80 -5.22 27.89 -0.99
N ALA A 81 -6.09 28.88 -0.73
CA ALA A 81 -7.44 28.88 -1.27
C ALA A 81 -7.46 29.02 -2.81
N LEU A 82 -6.51 29.76 -3.39
CA LEU A 82 -6.35 29.86 -4.85
C LEU A 82 -5.85 28.55 -5.48
N GLU A 83 -4.95 27.84 -4.81
CA GLU A 83 -4.53 26.48 -5.23
C GLU A 83 -5.72 25.53 -5.27
N VAL A 84 -6.55 25.50 -4.21
CA VAL A 84 -7.78 24.68 -4.17
C VAL A 84 -8.76 25.08 -5.26
N ALA A 85 -8.91 26.38 -5.53
CA ALA A 85 -9.75 26.88 -6.61
C ALA A 85 -9.27 26.38 -7.99
N SER A 86 -7.95 26.24 -8.19
CA SER A 86 -7.39 25.64 -9.40
C SER A 86 -7.67 24.13 -9.49
N VAL A 87 -7.56 23.40 -8.38
CA VAL A 87 -7.89 21.97 -8.28
C VAL A 87 -9.37 21.73 -8.59
N MET A 88 -10.25 22.56 -8.06
CA MET A 88 -11.69 22.54 -8.33
C MET A 88 -12.04 23.04 -9.73
N ASP A 89 -11.10 23.61 -10.49
CA ASP A 89 -11.36 24.20 -11.81
C ASP A 89 -12.45 25.29 -11.75
N VAL A 90 -12.34 26.20 -10.76
CA VAL A 90 -13.28 27.31 -10.55
C VAL A 90 -12.66 28.69 -10.76
N MET A 91 -11.39 28.76 -11.16
CA MET A 91 -10.72 30.04 -11.46
C MET A 91 -11.49 30.92 -12.47
N PRO A 92 -12.10 30.38 -13.55
CA PRO A 92 -12.92 31.19 -14.46
C PRO A 92 -14.18 31.76 -13.81
N ILE A 93 -14.78 31.00 -12.87
CA ILE A 93 -15.96 31.43 -12.11
C ILE A 93 -15.55 32.59 -11.19
N LEU A 94 -14.45 32.44 -10.44
CA LEU A 94 -13.93 33.48 -9.54
C LEU A 94 -13.57 34.76 -10.29
N SER A 95 -12.89 34.66 -11.45
CA SER A 95 -12.59 35.83 -12.28
C SER A 95 -13.85 36.54 -12.79
N SER A 96 -14.87 35.79 -13.21
CA SER A 96 -16.15 36.35 -13.67
C SER A 96 -16.91 37.02 -12.53
N MET A 97 -16.89 36.44 -11.34
CA MET A 97 -17.48 37.03 -10.13
C MET A 97 -16.79 38.34 -9.75
N SER A 98 -15.45 38.37 -9.78
CA SER A 98 -14.63 39.57 -9.51
C SER A 98 -15.00 40.73 -10.45
N LYS A 99 -15.15 40.46 -11.75
CA LYS A 99 -15.56 41.48 -12.75
C LYS A 99 -16.94 42.08 -12.43
N LEU A 100 -17.91 41.25 -12.11
CA LEU A 100 -19.26 41.72 -11.74
C LEU A 100 -19.26 42.47 -10.40
N GLN A 101 -18.41 42.07 -9.46
CA GLN A 101 -18.24 42.77 -8.18
C GLN A 101 -17.67 44.17 -8.38
N SER A 102 -16.61 44.31 -9.19
CA SER A 102 -16.01 45.61 -9.53
C SER A 102 -16.97 46.52 -10.30
N ALA A 103 -17.94 45.95 -11.04
CA ALA A 103 -19.03 46.67 -11.68
C ALA A 103 -20.18 47.06 -10.72
N GLY A 104 -20.16 46.62 -9.46
CA GLY A 104 -21.25 46.83 -8.49
C GLY A 104 -22.48 45.95 -8.74
N GLU A 105 -22.36 44.90 -9.55
CA GLU A 105 -23.44 44.02 -9.99
C GLU A 105 -23.58 42.75 -9.12
N THR A 106 -23.21 42.82 -7.84
CA THR A 106 -23.26 41.69 -6.88
C THR A 106 -24.68 41.18 -6.57
N ARG A 107 -25.71 41.91 -7.01
CA ARG A 107 -27.13 41.53 -6.90
C ARG A 107 -27.75 41.09 -8.22
N SER A 108 -26.95 41.02 -9.30
CA SER A 108 -27.42 40.57 -10.61
C SER A 108 -27.75 39.07 -10.60
N ILE A 109 -28.63 38.63 -11.50
CA ILE A 109 -28.92 37.21 -11.72
C ILE A 109 -27.64 36.48 -12.13
N ALA A 110 -26.83 37.08 -13.00
CA ALA A 110 -25.55 36.52 -13.44
C ALA A 110 -24.59 36.23 -12.26
N TYR A 111 -24.50 37.14 -11.28
CA TYR A 111 -23.67 36.92 -10.09
C TYR A 111 -24.22 35.78 -9.22
N LEU A 112 -25.56 35.66 -9.09
CA LEU A 112 -26.18 34.55 -8.36
C LEU A 112 -25.99 33.19 -9.06
N GLU A 113 -26.05 33.15 -10.40
CA GLU A 113 -25.77 31.95 -11.20
C GLU A 113 -24.32 31.49 -11.03
N LEU A 114 -23.35 32.40 -11.06
CA LEU A 114 -21.94 32.07 -10.80
C LEU A 114 -21.71 31.54 -9.39
N ARG A 115 -22.43 32.08 -8.39
CA ARG A 115 -22.39 31.58 -7.01
C ARG A 115 -22.96 30.17 -6.89
N GLN A 116 -24.04 29.89 -7.63
CA GLN A 116 -24.61 28.55 -7.69
C GLN A 116 -23.61 27.59 -8.35
N ALA A 117 -23.03 27.97 -9.50
CA ALA A 117 -22.03 27.18 -10.19
C ALA A 117 -20.80 26.87 -9.30
N LEU A 118 -20.33 27.85 -8.51
CA LEU A 118 -19.26 27.64 -7.54
C LEU A 118 -19.65 26.61 -6.47
N THR A 119 -20.87 26.70 -5.94
CA THR A 119 -21.40 25.77 -4.93
C THR A 119 -21.53 24.36 -5.50
N ASP A 120 -22.07 24.24 -6.72
CA ASP A 120 -22.22 22.95 -7.41
C ASP A 120 -20.85 22.31 -7.66
N ARG A 121 -19.84 23.10 -8.03
CA ARG A 121 -18.48 22.60 -8.24
C ARG A 121 -17.79 22.16 -6.94
N LEU A 122 -18.03 22.87 -5.83
CA LEU A 122 -17.58 22.47 -4.50
C LEU A 122 -18.19 21.13 -4.09
N LEU A 123 -19.52 21.00 -4.18
CA LEU A 123 -20.23 19.76 -3.84
C LEU A 123 -19.78 18.58 -4.69
N LEU A 124 -19.64 18.79 -6.01
CA LEU A 124 -19.12 17.76 -6.91
C LEU A 124 -17.72 17.31 -6.49
N THR A 125 -16.83 18.26 -6.15
CA THR A 125 -15.47 17.94 -5.71
C THR A 125 -15.48 17.14 -4.39
N MET A 126 -16.35 17.49 -3.43
CA MET A 126 -16.51 16.72 -2.19
C MET A 126 -16.98 15.28 -2.45
N PHE A 127 -17.91 15.07 -3.40
CA PHE A 127 -18.34 13.73 -3.78
C PHE A 127 -17.26 12.94 -4.50
N GLU A 128 -16.48 13.60 -5.37
CA GLU A 128 -15.32 13.01 -6.03
C GLU A 128 -14.29 12.50 -5.00
N VAL A 129 -13.94 13.32 -4.00
CA VAL A 129 -13.05 12.93 -2.88
C VAL A 129 -13.64 11.77 -2.08
N SER A 130 -14.90 11.89 -1.67
CA SER A 130 -15.57 10.85 -0.87
C SER A 130 -15.63 9.51 -1.59
N SER A 131 -15.93 9.53 -2.90
CA SER A 131 -15.96 8.34 -3.73
C SER A 131 -14.58 7.72 -3.90
N ALA A 132 -13.54 8.53 -4.09
CA ALA A 132 -12.17 8.04 -4.20
C ALA A 132 -11.70 7.38 -2.90
N VAL A 133 -11.94 8.02 -1.75
CA VAL A 133 -11.61 7.48 -0.42
C VAL A 133 -12.36 6.17 -0.17
N ALA A 134 -13.66 6.11 -0.47
CA ALA A 134 -14.45 4.88 -0.30
C ALA A 134 -13.90 3.70 -1.14
N GLU A 135 -13.51 3.96 -2.38
CA GLU A 135 -12.88 2.96 -3.25
C GLU A 135 -11.53 2.49 -2.69
N ILE A 136 -10.69 3.42 -2.23
CA ILE A 136 -9.38 3.11 -1.62
C ILE A 136 -9.54 2.27 -0.34
N VAL A 137 -10.43 2.68 0.57
CA VAL A 137 -10.71 1.97 1.82
C VAL A 137 -11.22 0.57 1.52
N CYS A 138 -12.15 0.42 0.57
CA CYS A 138 -12.63 -0.90 0.18
C CYS A 138 -11.50 -1.79 -0.34
N GLU A 139 -10.63 -1.28 -1.24
CA GLU A 139 -9.51 -2.05 -1.77
C GLU A 139 -8.46 -2.40 -0.70
N ARG A 140 -8.24 -1.50 0.26
CA ARG A 140 -7.38 -1.74 1.44
C ARG A 140 -7.95 -2.85 2.30
N ASP A 141 -9.21 -2.71 2.73
CA ASP A 141 -9.88 -3.66 3.61
C ASP A 141 -10.01 -5.04 2.92
N ARG A 142 -10.17 -5.07 1.60
CA ARG A 142 -10.14 -6.32 0.81
C ARG A 142 -8.77 -6.99 0.87
N ALA A 143 -7.68 -6.22 0.72
CA ALA A 143 -6.32 -6.76 0.83
C ALA A 143 -6.02 -7.24 2.26
N ASP A 144 -6.42 -6.49 3.28
CA ASP A 144 -6.23 -6.85 4.69
C ASP A 144 -7.01 -8.11 5.07
N GLN A 145 -8.27 -8.24 4.66
CA GLN A 145 -9.06 -9.45 4.94
C GLN A 145 -8.43 -10.72 4.33
N VAL A 146 -7.86 -10.61 3.13
CA VAL A 146 -7.16 -11.74 2.50
C VAL A 146 -5.85 -12.00 3.23
N ALA A 147 -5.11 -10.96 3.63
CA ALA A 147 -3.88 -11.11 4.42
C ALA A 147 -4.14 -11.77 5.78
N ASP A 148 -5.16 -11.33 6.53
CA ASP A 148 -5.56 -11.89 7.82
C ASP A 148 -5.85 -13.40 7.70
N ARG A 149 -6.64 -13.79 6.69
CA ARG A 149 -6.91 -15.21 6.43
C ARG A 149 -5.64 -16.00 6.11
N MET A 150 -4.74 -15.44 5.31
CA MET A 150 -3.48 -16.09 4.97
C MET A 150 -2.57 -16.23 6.21
N GLU A 151 -2.51 -15.22 7.07
CA GLU A 151 -1.75 -15.23 8.32
C GLU A 151 -2.28 -16.29 9.30
N GLU A 152 -3.62 -16.47 9.39
CA GLU A 152 -4.21 -17.57 10.17
C GLU A 152 -3.78 -18.94 9.65
N ILE A 153 -3.72 -19.11 8.33
CA ILE A 153 -3.30 -20.36 7.70
C ILE A 153 -1.81 -20.60 7.91
N ASP A 154 -0.98 -19.57 7.75
CA ASP A 154 0.46 -19.62 8.02
C ASP A 154 0.73 -20.00 9.47
N ALA A 155 0.06 -19.36 10.43
CA ALA A 155 0.16 -19.67 11.84
C ALA A 155 -0.26 -21.13 12.15
N ALA A 156 -1.31 -21.64 11.49
CA ALA A 156 -1.73 -23.02 11.64
C ALA A 156 -0.69 -24.02 11.08
N MET A 157 -0.06 -23.70 9.94
CA MET A 157 1.03 -24.51 9.36
C MET A 157 2.25 -24.54 10.29
N VAL A 158 2.69 -23.37 10.77
CA VAL A 158 3.80 -23.22 11.73
C VAL A 158 3.55 -24.05 12.98
N ARG A 159 2.33 -23.97 13.55
CA ARG A 159 1.93 -24.70 14.76
C ARG A 159 1.98 -26.21 14.55
N LYS A 160 1.46 -26.71 13.41
CA LYS A 160 1.48 -28.14 13.08
C LYS A 160 2.90 -28.66 12.91
N LEU A 161 3.75 -27.94 12.16
CA LEU A 161 5.14 -28.32 11.92
C LEU A 161 5.96 -28.30 13.22
N THR A 162 5.74 -27.32 14.08
CA THR A 162 6.37 -27.24 15.41
C THR A 162 5.96 -28.42 16.29
N LEU A 163 4.66 -28.76 16.32
CA LEU A 163 4.17 -29.92 17.09
C LEU A 163 4.81 -31.22 16.60
N VAL A 164 4.89 -31.43 15.28
CA VAL A 164 5.55 -32.60 14.69
C VAL A 164 7.03 -32.65 15.08
N SER A 165 7.74 -31.53 15.02
CA SER A 165 9.15 -31.44 15.45
C SER A 165 9.32 -31.87 16.91
N ILE A 166 8.47 -31.36 17.82
CA ILE A 166 8.50 -31.71 19.25
C ILE A 166 8.21 -33.19 19.46
N VAL A 167 7.19 -33.74 18.80
CA VAL A 167 6.81 -35.16 18.96
C VAL A 167 7.90 -36.08 18.43
N VAL A 168 8.45 -35.79 17.24
CA VAL A 168 9.53 -36.59 16.64
C VAL A 168 10.79 -36.54 17.51
N GLY A 169 11.18 -35.35 17.98
CA GLY A 169 12.31 -35.19 18.88
C GLY A 169 12.12 -35.93 20.21
N GLY A 170 10.92 -35.82 20.80
CA GLY A 170 10.57 -36.50 22.06
C GLY A 170 10.55 -38.02 21.94
N VAL A 171 9.94 -38.57 20.88
CA VAL A 171 9.90 -40.02 20.64
C VAL A 171 11.31 -40.56 20.39
N ALA A 172 12.12 -39.88 19.58
CA ALA A 172 13.48 -40.32 19.32
C ALA A 172 14.36 -40.30 20.57
N ALA A 173 14.23 -39.28 21.42
CA ALA A 173 14.94 -39.21 22.70
C ALA A 173 14.50 -40.32 23.68
N ALA A 174 13.21 -40.65 23.72
CA ALA A 174 12.70 -41.75 24.54
C ALA A 174 13.21 -43.12 24.04
N VAL A 175 13.23 -43.33 22.71
CA VAL A 175 13.74 -44.56 22.10
C VAL A 175 15.25 -44.70 22.32
N SER A 176 16.05 -43.65 22.09
CA SER A 176 17.49 -43.69 22.33
C SER A 176 17.81 -43.95 23.81
N GLY A 177 17.16 -43.23 24.73
CA GLY A 177 17.28 -43.43 26.16
C GLY A 177 16.90 -44.85 26.60
N GLY A 178 15.81 -45.40 26.06
CA GLY A 178 15.37 -46.78 26.31
C GLY A 178 16.36 -47.84 25.82
N ILE A 179 16.90 -47.68 24.61
CA ILE A 179 17.94 -48.57 24.06
C ILE A 179 19.22 -48.50 24.91
N GLY A 180 19.62 -47.30 25.32
CA GLY A 180 20.78 -47.09 26.18
C GLY A 180 20.64 -47.75 27.55
N LEU A 181 19.46 -47.64 28.18
CA LEU A 181 19.18 -48.27 29.48
C LEU A 181 19.04 -49.80 29.40
N ALA A 182 18.56 -50.34 28.29
CA ALA A 182 18.40 -51.79 28.08
C ALA A 182 19.72 -52.52 27.75
N GLY A 183 20.87 -51.84 27.81
CA GLY A 183 22.17 -52.41 27.45
C GLY A 183 22.33 -52.65 25.94
N GLY A 184 21.52 -52.00 25.12
CA GLY A 184 21.62 -52.08 23.66
C GLY A 184 22.93 -51.47 23.12
N ALA A 185 23.27 -51.79 21.88
CA ALA A 185 24.47 -51.24 21.23
C ALA A 185 24.41 -49.70 21.22
N SER A 186 25.47 -49.04 21.71
CA SER A 186 25.60 -47.57 21.72
C SER A 186 25.31 -46.96 20.36
N THR A 187 25.75 -47.63 19.29
CA THR A 187 25.51 -47.23 17.90
C THR A 187 24.04 -47.13 17.52
N ALA A 188 23.16 -47.97 18.09
CA ALA A 188 21.72 -47.93 17.80
C ALA A 188 21.01 -46.81 18.56
N SER A 189 21.40 -46.56 19.82
CA SER A 189 20.94 -45.41 20.61
C SER A 189 21.36 -44.09 19.96
N ASP A 190 22.63 -43.98 19.57
CA ASP A 190 23.19 -42.78 18.95
C ASP A 190 22.56 -42.51 17.58
N ALA A 191 22.33 -43.55 16.79
CA ALA A 191 21.64 -43.43 15.50
C ALA A 191 20.19 -42.94 15.67
N ALA A 192 19.45 -43.44 16.66
CA ALA A 192 18.07 -43.00 16.92
C ALA A 192 18.02 -41.54 17.37
N ALA A 193 18.93 -41.13 18.27
CA ALA A 193 19.04 -39.74 18.72
C ALA A 193 19.41 -38.79 17.58
N LEU A 194 20.39 -39.16 16.75
CA LEU A 194 20.83 -38.37 15.60
C LEU A 194 19.68 -38.21 14.58
N ALA A 195 19.03 -39.31 14.21
CA ALA A 195 17.94 -39.29 13.23
C ALA A 195 16.76 -38.43 13.72
N GLY A 196 16.38 -38.57 15.00
CA GLY A 196 15.35 -37.76 15.61
C GLY A 196 15.69 -36.27 15.66
N GLY A 197 16.93 -35.95 16.04
CA GLY A 197 17.42 -34.57 16.07
C GLY A 197 17.39 -33.92 14.69
N VAL A 198 17.90 -34.61 13.66
CA VAL A 198 17.87 -34.11 12.28
C VAL A 198 16.44 -33.89 11.79
N LEU A 199 15.55 -34.85 11.98
CA LEU A 199 14.15 -34.71 11.54
C LEU A 199 13.43 -33.59 12.29
N ALA A 200 13.61 -33.50 13.61
CA ALA A 200 13.03 -32.42 14.42
C ALA A 200 13.55 -31.05 13.95
N SER A 201 14.86 -30.91 13.67
CA SER A 201 15.44 -29.68 13.14
C SER A 201 14.93 -29.33 11.75
N VAL A 202 14.71 -30.32 10.87
CA VAL A 202 14.10 -30.07 9.55
C VAL A 202 12.70 -29.51 9.71
N PHE A 203 11.83 -30.16 10.49
CA PHE A 203 10.46 -29.67 10.68
C PHE A 203 10.41 -28.29 11.37
N GLY A 204 11.21 -28.11 12.43
CA GLY A 204 11.30 -26.83 13.13
C GLY A 204 11.86 -25.71 12.23
N GLY A 205 12.86 -26.02 11.40
CA GLY A 205 13.42 -25.07 10.44
C GLY A 205 12.43 -24.72 9.32
N THR A 206 11.71 -25.71 8.77
CA THR A 206 10.68 -25.46 7.74
C THR A 206 9.51 -24.63 8.25
N ALA A 207 9.18 -24.74 9.55
CA ALA A 207 8.14 -23.93 10.16
C ALA A 207 8.44 -22.43 10.05
N LEU A 208 9.72 -22.01 10.09
CA LEU A 208 10.11 -20.60 10.00
C LEU A 208 9.86 -19.97 8.62
N PHE A 209 9.71 -20.79 7.57
CA PHE A 209 9.55 -20.33 6.18
C PHE A 209 8.24 -20.82 5.56
N ALA A 210 7.32 -21.33 6.38
CA ALA A 210 6.01 -21.77 5.92
C ALA A 210 5.15 -20.54 5.61
N THR A 211 4.95 -20.26 4.33
CA THR A 211 4.16 -19.12 3.84
C THR A 211 3.18 -19.58 2.79
N SER A 212 1.94 -19.16 2.94
CA SER A 212 0.86 -19.37 1.99
C SER A 212 0.91 -18.37 0.85
N LYS A 213 0.29 -18.77 -0.26
CA LYS A 213 0.19 -17.97 -1.48
C LYS A 213 -1.24 -17.98 -1.98
N GLN A 214 -1.74 -16.83 -2.39
CA GLN A 214 -3.11 -16.63 -2.88
C GLN A 214 -3.09 -15.76 -4.15
N GLU A 215 -3.90 -16.14 -5.14
CA GLU A 215 -4.12 -15.29 -6.31
C GLU A 215 -5.04 -14.12 -5.94
N PHE A 216 -4.63 -12.91 -6.29
CA PHE A 216 -5.34 -11.66 -5.98
C PHE A 216 -5.26 -10.70 -7.18
N HIS A 217 -6.42 -10.24 -7.64
CA HIS A 217 -6.56 -9.40 -8.83
C HIS A 217 -7.12 -8.01 -8.50
N HIS A 218 -6.67 -7.01 -9.25
CA HIS A 218 -7.07 -5.61 -9.11
C HIS A 218 -7.11 -4.92 -10.48
N GLU A 219 -8.08 -5.29 -11.32
CA GLU A 219 -8.21 -4.74 -12.68
C GLU A 219 -8.28 -3.20 -12.70
N ARG A 220 -9.00 -2.60 -11.74
CA ARG A 220 -9.00 -1.16 -11.51
C ARG A 220 -7.96 -0.80 -10.45
N ASN A 221 -6.74 -0.51 -10.89
CA ASN A 221 -5.60 -0.34 -10.00
C ASN A 221 -5.27 1.14 -9.74
N LEU A 222 -5.78 1.70 -8.64
CA LEU A 222 -5.47 3.07 -8.19
C LEU A 222 -3.96 3.30 -7.98
N LEU A 223 -3.25 2.31 -7.44
CA LEU A 223 -1.80 2.42 -7.19
C LEU A 223 -1.02 2.53 -8.49
N LYS A 224 -1.45 1.82 -9.55
CA LYS A 224 -0.84 1.89 -10.88
C LYS A 224 -0.89 3.31 -11.43
N GLU A 225 -2.02 3.98 -11.27
CA GLU A 225 -2.22 5.31 -11.84
C GLU A 225 -1.36 6.36 -11.14
N VAL A 226 -1.27 6.29 -9.81
CA VAL A 226 -0.34 7.12 -9.03
C VAL A 226 1.12 6.85 -9.40
N TRP A 227 1.47 5.60 -9.69
CA TRP A 227 2.83 5.19 -10.06
C TRP A 227 3.22 5.61 -11.49
N ASP A 228 2.40 5.25 -12.47
CA ASP A 228 2.65 5.49 -13.90
C ASP A 228 2.58 6.98 -14.26
N ASN A 229 1.85 7.77 -13.46
CA ASN A 229 1.68 9.20 -13.65
C ASN A 229 1.21 9.57 -15.08
N PRO A 230 0.08 9.03 -15.55
CA PRO A 230 -0.46 9.41 -16.84
C PRO A 230 -0.89 10.88 -16.85
N GLN A 231 -0.99 11.48 -18.04
CA GLN A 231 -1.46 12.87 -18.16
C GLN A 231 -2.88 13.05 -17.61
N GLN A 232 -3.74 12.06 -17.82
CA GLN A 232 -5.09 12.00 -17.27
C GLN A 232 -5.31 10.61 -16.68
N SER A 233 -5.93 10.55 -15.51
CA SER A 233 -6.26 9.26 -14.90
C SER A 233 -7.55 8.68 -15.49
N ALA A 234 -7.55 7.37 -15.75
CA ALA A 234 -8.75 6.66 -16.19
C ALA A 234 -9.62 6.19 -15.01
N VAL A 235 -9.07 6.18 -13.79
CA VAL A 235 -9.72 5.59 -12.61
C VAL A 235 -9.86 6.55 -11.43
N ILE A 236 -9.02 7.59 -11.34
CA ILE A 236 -9.09 8.65 -10.33
C ILE A 236 -9.84 9.84 -10.93
N SER A 237 -10.72 10.47 -10.15
CA SER A 237 -11.51 11.60 -10.65
C SER A 237 -10.65 12.83 -10.97
N PRO A 238 -11.11 13.73 -11.87
CA PRO A 238 -10.32 14.87 -12.31
C PRO A 238 -9.88 15.81 -11.19
N ALA A 239 -10.75 16.11 -10.22
CA ALA A 239 -10.37 17.00 -9.12
C ALA A 239 -9.31 16.35 -8.22
N VAL A 240 -9.50 15.07 -7.88
CA VAL A 240 -8.52 14.31 -7.08
C VAL A 240 -7.21 14.14 -7.84
N TRP A 241 -7.25 13.91 -9.15
CA TRP A 241 -6.04 13.80 -9.97
C TRP A 241 -5.29 15.14 -10.05
N ARG A 242 -5.99 16.26 -10.30
CA ARG A 242 -5.37 17.59 -10.28
C ARG A 242 -4.74 17.89 -8.92
N TYR A 243 -5.41 17.53 -7.83
CA TYR A 243 -4.85 17.65 -6.48
C TYR A 243 -3.56 16.85 -6.32
N LEU A 244 -3.53 15.60 -6.74
CA LEU A 244 -2.33 14.77 -6.69
C LEU A 244 -1.17 15.39 -7.50
N GLN A 245 -1.46 16.11 -8.58
CA GLN A 245 -0.47 16.79 -9.41
C GLN A 245 -0.08 18.18 -8.90
N ALA A 246 -0.87 18.79 -8.01
CA ALA A 246 -0.59 20.09 -7.44
C ALA A 246 0.60 20.03 -6.47
N ARG A 247 1.37 21.13 -6.43
CA ARG A 247 2.55 21.29 -5.57
C ARG A 247 2.16 22.08 -4.33
N HIS A 248 2.62 21.64 -3.15
CA HIS A 248 2.10 22.17 -1.88
C HIS A 248 3.17 22.47 -0.80
N LYS A 249 4.47 22.18 -1.03
CA LYS A 249 5.52 22.32 0.01
C LYS A 249 6.87 22.71 -0.56
N GLU A 250 7.69 23.43 0.20
CA GLU A 250 9.13 23.59 -0.10
C GLU A 250 9.96 22.40 0.43
N PRO A 251 10.84 21.77 -0.38
CA PRO A 251 11.02 21.96 -1.82
C PRO A 251 9.80 21.46 -2.61
N GLU A 252 9.38 22.23 -3.62
CA GLU A 252 8.16 22.05 -4.43
C GLU A 252 7.93 20.60 -4.87
N THR A 253 7.19 19.84 -4.07
CA THR A 253 6.79 18.45 -4.35
C THR A 253 5.30 18.35 -4.59
N THR A 254 4.92 17.49 -5.53
CA THR A 254 3.51 17.16 -5.78
C THR A 254 2.97 16.26 -4.68
N ALA A 255 1.67 16.31 -4.39
CA ALA A 255 1.05 15.39 -3.43
C ALA A 255 1.25 13.91 -3.86
N ARG A 256 1.18 13.62 -5.16
CA ARG A 256 1.55 12.31 -5.74
C ARG A 256 3.01 11.95 -5.43
N GLY A 257 3.93 12.90 -5.58
CA GLY A 257 5.34 12.73 -5.26
C GLY A 257 5.55 12.36 -3.80
N GLU A 258 4.82 12.99 -2.89
CA GLU A 258 4.85 12.64 -1.46
C GLU A 258 4.37 11.21 -1.20
N VAL A 259 3.27 10.79 -1.84
CA VAL A 259 2.76 9.41 -1.75
C VAL A 259 3.81 8.40 -2.24
N VAL A 260 4.37 8.63 -3.43
CA VAL A 260 5.37 7.71 -4.03
C VAL A 260 6.64 7.65 -3.17
N ASN A 261 7.11 8.79 -2.68
CA ASN A 261 8.27 8.86 -1.79
C ASN A 261 8.00 8.12 -0.48
N ALA A 262 6.81 8.27 0.11
CA ALA A 262 6.42 7.55 1.32
C ALA A 262 6.42 6.03 1.10
N TRP A 263 5.90 5.52 -0.02
CA TRP A 263 5.95 4.09 -0.33
C TRP A 263 7.37 3.54 -0.42
N GLN A 264 8.30 4.31 -0.99
CA GLN A 264 9.71 3.95 -1.08
C GLN A 264 10.39 3.98 0.30
N GLN A 265 10.20 5.06 1.06
CA GLN A 265 10.83 5.27 2.37
C GLN A 265 10.34 4.26 3.42
N GLN A 266 9.07 3.86 3.36
CA GLN A 266 8.50 2.83 4.23
C GLN A 266 8.89 1.40 3.82
N GLY A 267 9.72 1.24 2.77
CA GLY A 267 10.17 -0.07 2.30
C GLY A 267 9.06 -0.96 1.74
N ARG A 268 7.92 -0.38 1.32
CA ARG A 268 6.76 -1.15 0.81
C ARG A 268 7.11 -1.92 -0.45
N LEU A 269 7.96 -1.32 -1.28
CA LEU A 269 8.49 -1.96 -2.49
C LEU A 269 9.69 -2.87 -2.19
N GLY A 270 10.22 -2.93 -0.97
CA GLY A 270 11.51 -3.56 -0.67
C GLY A 270 12.69 -2.63 -0.94
N GLU A 271 13.89 -3.08 -0.58
CA GLU A 271 15.13 -2.30 -0.75
C GLU A 271 15.41 -2.00 -2.22
N GLN A 272 15.99 -0.82 -2.49
CA GLN A 272 16.30 -0.39 -3.84
C GLN A 272 17.28 -1.36 -4.52
N GLY A 273 16.93 -1.83 -5.71
CA GLY A 273 17.73 -2.81 -6.47
C GLY A 273 17.60 -4.26 -5.99
N SER A 274 16.74 -4.53 -4.98
CA SER A 274 16.52 -5.88 -4.48
C SER A 274 15.65 -6.73 -5.42
N SER A 275 15.75 -8.06 -5.26
CA SER A 275 14.84 -9.01 -5.91
C SER A 275 13.38 -8.81 -5.47
N VAL A 276 13.16 -8.42 -4.21
CA VAL A 276 11.83 -8.09 -3.66
C VAL A 276 11.21 -6.92 -4.43
N GLN A 277 11.97 -5.85 -4.67
CA GLN A 277 11.51 -4.71 -5.47
C GLN A 277 11.15 -5.10 -6.89
N SER A 278 12.00 -5.90 -7.53
CA SER A 278 11.77 -6.38 -8.89
C SER A 278 10.51 -7.25 -9.00
N GLN A 279 10.16 -7.98 -7.93
CA GLN A 279 8.93 -8.78 -7.86
C GLN A 279 7.69 -7.95 -7.53
N ARG A 280 7.79 -7.00 -6.59
CA ARG A 280 6.66 -6.22 -6.10
C ARG A 280 6.16 -5.16 -7.07
N ILE A 281 7.04 -4.53 -7.85
CA ILE A 281 6.63 -3.51 -8.85
C ILE A 281 5.56 -4.07 -9.82
N PRO A 282 5.81 -5.15 -10.59
CA PRO A 282 4.80 -5.69 -11.49
C PRO A 282 3.60 -6.28 -10.77
N LEU A 283 3.77 -6.79 -9.54
CA LEU A 283 2.69 -7.34 -8.74
C LEU A 283 1.71 -6.23 -8.29
N PHE A 284 2.22 -5.11 -7.77
CA PHE A 284 1.42 -4.04 -7.19
C PHE A 284 0.84 -3.08 -8.22
N PHE A 285 1.57 -2.82 -9.32
CA PHE A 285 1.19 -1.86 -10.36
C PHE A 285 0.71 -2.54 -11.66
N GLY A 286 0.66 -3.87 -11.69
CA GLY A 286 0.05 -4.66 -12.76
C GLY A 286 -1.45 -4.95 -12.50
N PRO A 287 -2.01 -6.00 -13.11
CA PRO A 287 -3.41 -6.43 -12.89
C PRO A 287 -3.60 -7.34 -11.66
N GLY A 288 -2.52 -7.74 -10.99
CA GLY A 288 -2.53 -8.71 -9.89
C GLY A 288 -1.62 -9.90 -10.15
N GLY A 289 -1.74 -10.93 -9.32
CA GLY A 289 -0.92 -12.13 -9.39
C GLY A 289 -0.97 -12.93 -8.10
N VAL A 290 0.09 -13.70 -7.84
CA VAL A 290 0.21 -14.51 -6.63
C VAL A 290 0.85 -13.69 -5.51
N TYR A 291 0.10 -13.44 -4.46
CA TYR A 291 0.51 -12.68 -3.29
C TYR A 291 0.85 -13.59 -2.10
N THR A 292 1.75 -13.14 -1.25
CA THR A 292 1.84 -13.58 0.15
C THR A 292 1.04 -12.63 1.06
N ALA A 293 0.79 -13.02 2.31
CA ALA A 293 0.20 -12.12 3.29
C ALA A 293 0.99 -10.80 3.42
N THR A 294 2.32 -10.89 3.46
CA THR A 294 3.19 -9.69 3.58
C THR A 294 3.08 -8.74 2.39
N ASP A 295 2.81 -9.27 1.19
CA ASP A 295 2.62 -8.46 -0.01
C ASP A 295 1.26 -7.75 0.01
N LEU A 296 0.22 -8.42 0.50
CA LEU A 296 -1.10 -7.82 0.68
C LEU A 296 -1.10 -6.73 1.75
N ARG A 297 -0.42 -6.94 2.88
CA ARG A 297 -0.20 -5.91 3.91
C ARG A 297 0.55 -4.69 3.36
N ALA A 298 1.58 -4.93 2.55
CA ALA A 298 2.32 -3.84 1.92
C ALA A 298 1.42 -3.04 0.96
N ARG A 299 0.59 -3.72 0.15
CA ARG A 299 -0.39 -3.08 -0.73
C ARG A 299 -1.44 -2.28 0.06
N ALA A 300 -2.00 -2.85 1.13
CA ALA A 300 -2.97 -2.19 1.99
C ALA A 300 -2.39 -0.90 2.59
N SER A 301 -1.16 -0.95 3.11
CA SER A 301 -0.49 0.25 3.63
C SER A 301 -0.17 1.29 2.56
N MET A 302 0.11 0.88 1.31
CA MET A 302 0.26 1.82 0.20
C MET A 302 -1.05 2.55 -0.10
N LEU A 303 -2.18 1.83 -0.09
CA LEU A 303 -3.52 2.39 -0.25
C LEU A 303 -3.87 3.34 0.90
N GLU A 304 -3.56 2.98 2.14
CA GLU A 304 -3.73 3.84 3.32
C GLU A 304 -2.93 5.15 3.21
N THR A 305 -1.70 5.10 2.69
CA THR A 305 -0.89 6.31 2.45
C THR A 305 -1.54 7.22 1.40
N LEU A 306 -2.11 6.64 0.34
CA LEU A 306 -2.84 7.40 -0.68
C LEU A 306 -4.14 7.99 -0.13
N GLU A 307 -4.88 7.21 0.66
CA GLU A 307 -6.09 7.64 1.37
C GLU A 307 -5.82 8.89 2.22
N ALA A 308 -4.81 8.82 3.09
CA ALA A 308 -4.44 9.91 3.98
C ALA A 308 -4.11 11.19 3.21
N GLN A 309 -3.41 11.07 2.08
CA GLN A 309 -3.11 12.22 1.22
C GLN A 309 -4.36 12.80 0.56
N ILE A 310 -5.25 11.97 0.01
CA ILE A 310 -6.49 12.46 -0.61
C ILE A 310 -7.42 13.10 0.43
N GLN A 311 -7.43 12.61 1.67
CA GLN A 311 -8.24 13.20 2.74
C GLN A 311 -7.83 14.63 3.07
N LEU A 312 -6.55 15.01 2.92
CA LEU A 312 -6.09 16.38 3.14
C LEU A 312 -6.80 17.39 2.22
N LEU A 313 -7.20 17.01 1.00
CA LEU A 313 -7.99 17.87 0.14
C LEU A 313 -9.31 18.31 0.80
N THR A 314 -9.90 17.50 1.69
CA THR A 314 -11.11 17.90 2.42
C THR A 314 -10.87 19.10 3.32
N GLU A 315 -9.72 19.14 4.01
CA GLU A 315 -9.31 20.27 4.86
C GLU A 315 -9.10 21.53 4.02
N GLU A 316 -8.56 21.37 2.81
CA GLU A 316 -8.32 22.49 1.90
C GLU A 316 -9.61 23.02 1.26
N LEU A 317 -10.58 22.15 0.94
CA LEU A 317 -11.92 22.54 0.53
C LEU A 317 -12.65 23.31 1.65
N GLU A 318 -12.47 22.90 2.90
CA GLU A 318 -13.02 23.60 4.07
C GLU A 318 -12.43 25.01 4.20
N LEU A 319 -11.10 25.14 4.08
CA LEU A 319 -10.42 26.43 4.09
C LEU A 319 -10.99 27.36 3.00
N PHE A 320 -11.05 26.86 1.77
CA PHE A 320 -11.61 27.60 0.63
C PHE A 320 -13.04 28.07 0.91
N LEU A 321 -13.91 27.18 1.39
CA LEU A 321 -15.30 27.52 1.71
C LEU A 321 -15.39 28.58 2.82
N ARG A 322 -14.55 28.51 3.86
CA ARG A 322 -14.51 29.50 4.94
C ARG A 322 -14.14 30.87 4.43
N GLU A 323 -13.12 30.98 3.59
CA GLU A 323 -12.71 32.27 3.00
C GLU A 323 -13.81 32.85 2.11
N ILE A 324 -14.41 32.05 1.22
CA ILE A 324 -15.55 32.49 0.40
C ILE A 324 -16.72 32.99 1.26
N MET A 325 -17.03 32.30 2.38
CA MET A 325 -18.09 32.75 3.29
C MET A 325 -17.73 34.05 4.01
N GLN A 326 -16.48 34.24 4.41
CA GLN A 326 -16.03 35.46 5.09
C GLN A 326 -16.16 36.67 4.17
N LEU A 327 -15.73 36.55 2.90
CA LEU A 327 -15.87 37.62 1.90
C LEU A 327 -17.33 38.05 1.73
N ARG A 328 -18.24 37.07 1.63
CA ARG A 328 -19.67 37.34 1.53
C ARG A 328 -20.24 38.06 2.75
N TYR A 329 -19.76 37.72 3.94
CA TYR A 329 -20.19 38.36 5.18
C TYR A 329 -19.74 39.82 5.22
N GLU A 330 -18.50 40.10 4.81
CA GLU A 330 -17.96 41.45 4.73
C GLU A 330 -18.71 42.32 3.70
N GLU A 331 -19.04 41.76 2.53
CA GLU A 331 -19.88 42.42 1.53
C GLU A 331 -21.28 42.75 2.05
N ALA A 332 -21.92 41.81 2.76
CA ALA A 332 -23.24 42.02 3.34
C ALA A 332 -23.23 43.15 4.37
N LEU A 333 -22.19 43.21 5.22
CA LEU A 333 -22.01 44.29 6.19
C LEU A 333 -21.75 45.65 5.52
N GLN A 334 -20.95 45.69 4.45
CA GLN A 334 -20.67 46.92 3.71
C GLN A 334 -21.93 47.43 2.96
N GLY A 335 -22.71 46.54 2.38
CA GLY A 335 -23.97 46.87 1.69
C GLY A 335 -25.10 47.35 2.61
N GLN A 336 -24.92 47.27 3.92
CA GLN A 336 -25.92 47.66 4.94
C GLN A 336 -25.59 48.97 5.66
N ARG A 337 -24.44 49.61 5.36
CA ARG A 337 -24.15 50.97 5.85
C ARG A 337 -24.99 51.99 5.07
N PRO A 338 -25.92 52.73 5.72
CA PRO A 338 -26.63 53.81 5.05
C PRO A 338 -25.61 54.87 4.63
N SER A 339 -25.74 55.38 3.40
CA SER A 339 -24.91 56.44 2.84
C SER A 339 -25.11 57.75 3.62
N LEU A 340 -24.48 57.86 4.79
CA LEU A 340 -24.37 59.08 5.58
C LEU A 340 -23.29 59.99 4.99
N ASN A 341 -23.43 60.42 3.74
CA ASN A 341 -22.87 61.69 3.28
C ASN A 341 -23.34 62.07 1.88
N ARG A 342 -24.50 62.74 1.79
CA ARG A 342 -24.77 63.69 0.71
C ARG A 342 -25.91 64.62 1.12
N GLY A 343 -25.60 65.67 1.90
CA GLY A 343 -26.60 66.70 2.20
C GLY A 343 -26.25 67.65 3.34
N SER A 344 -25.32 68.57 3.11
CA SER A 344 -25.45 69.96 3.56
C SER A 344 -24.39 70.78 2.80
N ALA A 345 -24.66 71.18 1.56
CA ALA A 345 -25.40 72.40 1.23
C ALA A 345 -24.78 73.62 1.91
N ALA A 346 -23.89 74.26 1.15
CA ALA A 346 -23.53 75.65 1.32
C ALA A 346 -24.82 76.49 1.42
N ILE A 347 -24.97 77.24 2.51
CA ILE A 347 -25.81 78.42 2.55
C ILE A 347 -24.91 79.56 3.02
N LYS A 348 -24.98 80.63 2.23
CA LYS A 348 -24.22 81.89 2.26
C LYS A 348 -24.04 82.52 3.63
#